data_AF-A0A965S4L0-F1
#
_entry.id   AF-A0A965S4L0-F1
#
_cell.length_a   1.000
_cell.length_b   1.000
_cell.length_c   1.000
_cell.angle_alpha   90.00
_cell.angle_beta   90.00
_cell.angle_gamma   90.00
#
_symmetry.space_group_name_H-M   'P 1'
#
loop_
_entity.id
_entity.type
_entity.pdbx_description
1 polymer ?
#
loop_
_entity_poly.entity_id
_entity_poly.type
_entity_poly.pdbx_seq_one_letter_code
_entity_poly.pdbx_strand_id
1 'polypeptide(L)' 'MSYEEFIKLVDQTSSQFSWRYGQSLMNVLHGVWPEKYEELINLELDCYYREDIVPATLKFLKGDWKPTHDSK' A
#
# COMPACT_ATOMS: atom_id res chain seq x y z
N MET A 1 6.41 6.20 -9.59
CA MET A 1 5.51 6.60 -8.51
C MET A 1 6.29 6.62 -7.21
N SER A 2 6.45 7.83 -6.70
CA SER A 2 7.04 8.09 -5.38
C SER A 2 6.14 7.52 -4.30
N TYR A 3 6.69 7.33 -3.10
CA TYR A 3 5.89 6.87 -1.97
C TYR A 3 4.77 7.87 -1.66
N GLU A 4 5.03 9.16 -1.76
CA GLU A 4 4.04 10.22 -1.54
C GLU A 4 2.89 10.18 -2.56
N GLU A 5 3.18 9.91 -3.84
CA GLU A 5 2.14 9.73 -4.86
C GLU A 5 1.31 8.47 -4.61
N PHE A 6 1.95 7.39 -4.18
CA PHE A 6 1.26 6.17 -3.79
C PHE A 6 0.28 6.41 -2.62
N ILE A 7 0.72 7.10 -1.57
CA ILE A 7 -0.16 7.43 -0.43
C ILE A 7 -1.32 8.32 -0.87
N LYS A 8 -1.08 9.34 -1.72
CA LYS A 8 -2.18 10.15 -2.25
C LYS A 8 -3.21 9.33 -3.02
N LEU A 9 -2.77 8.32 -3.78
CA LEU A 9 -3.67 7.42 -4.51
C LEU A 9 -4.47 6.52 -3.54
N VAL A 10 -3.86 6.06 -2.45
CA VAL A 10 -4.53 5.30 -1.39
C VAL A 10 -5.59 6.15 -0.70
N ASP A 11 -5.27 7.39 -0.32
CA ASP A 11 -6.19 8.35 0.30
C ASP A 11 -7.40 8.61 -0.60
N GLN A 12 -7.15 8.88 -1.89
CA GLN A 12 -8.20 9.08 -2.89
C GLN A 12 -9.09 7.84 -3.04
N THR A 13 -8.49 6.66 -3.12
CA THR A 13 -9.23 5.39 -3.25
C THR A 13 -10.09 5.13 -2.01
N SER A 14 -9.54 5.30 -0.80
CA SER A 14 -10.28 5.16 0.45
C SER A 14 -11.48 6.11 0.50
N SER A 15 -11.28 7.38 0.15
CA SER A 15 -12.38 8.37 0.14
C SER A 15 -13.41 8.09 -0.95
N GLN A 16 -12.97 7.77 -2.18
CA GLN A 16 -13.86 7.61 -3.34
C GLN A 16 -14.79 6.40 -3.18
N PHE A 17 -14.25 5.29 -2.68
CA PHE A 17 -15.01 4.05 -2.54
C PHE A 17 -15.56 3.84 -1.11
N SER A 18 -15.27 4.76 -0.19
CA SER A 18 -15.59 4.61 1.24
C SER A 18 -15.08 3.28 1.82
N TRP A 19 -13.91 2.86 1.37
CA TRP A 19 -13.26 1.64 1.83
C TRP A 19 -12.42 1.90 3.06
N ARG A 20 -12.23 0.85 3.86
CA ARG A 20 -11.24 0.81 4.93
C ARG A 20 -9.85 1.10 4.37
N TYR A 21 -9.02 1.76 5.18
CA TYR A 21 -7.74 2.26 4.69
C TYR A 21 -6.81 1.10 4.30
N GLY A 22 -6.75 0.03 5.10
CA GLY A 22 -5.97 -1.17 4.81
C GLY A 22 -6.42 -1.85 3.51
N GLN A 23 -7.73 -1.95 3.27
CA GLN A 23 -8.26 -2.46 2.00
C GLN A 23 -7.81 -1.60 0.80
N SER A 24 -7.93 -0.27 0.91
CA SER A 24 -7.46 0.64 -0.14
C SER A 24 -5.95 0.54 -0.35
N LEU A 25 -5.17 0.45 0.74
CA LEU A 25 -3.72 0.31 0.70
C LEU A 25 -3.30 -0.93 -0.08
N MET A 26 -3.89 -2.09 0.25
CA MET A 26 -3.57 -3.36 -0.38
C MET A 26 -4.03 -3.41 -1.85
N ASN A 27 -5.21 -2.88 -2.16
CA ASN A 27 -5.71 -2.81 -3.55
C ASN A 27 -4.83 -1.92 -4.45
N VAL A 28 -4.45 -0.73 -3.97
CA VAL A 28 -3.57 0.16 -4.73
C VAL A 28 -2.17 -0.44 -4.84
N LEU A 29 -1.65 -1.05 -3.77
CA LEU A 29 -0.34 -1.70 -3.80
C LEU A 29 -0.31 -2.84 -4.83
N HIS A 30 -1.34 -3.68 -4.88
CA HIS A 30 -1.44 -4.74 -5.88
C HIS A 30 -1.39 -4.19 -7.31
N GLY A 31 -2.01 -3.02 -7.56
CA GLY A 31 -1.97 -2.38 -8.88
C GLY A 31 -0.63 -1.72 -9.24
N VAL A 32 0.09 -1.17 -8.25
CA VAL A 32 1.34 -0.40 -8.46
C VAL A 32 2.58 -1.29 -8.37
N TRP A 33 2.60 -2.23 -7.43
CA TRP A 33 3.72 -3.12 -7.14
C TRP A 33 3.21 -4.52 -6.74
N PRO A 34 2.70 -5.32 -7.70
CA PRO A 34 2.09 -6.63 -7.45
C PRO A 34 3.02 -7.58 -6.69
N GLU A 35 4.32 -7.60 -6.99
CA GLU A 35 5.27 -8.48 -6.33
C GLU A 35 5.44 -8.14 -4.85
N LYS A 36 5.40 -6.86 -4.49
CA LYS A 36 5.44 -6.42 -3.09
C LYS A 36 4.14 -6.76 -2.38
N TYR A 37 3.00 -6.63 -3.05
CA TYR A 37 1.73 -7.10 -2.51
C TYR A 37 1.77 -8.60 -2.19
N GLU A 38 2.26 -9.44 -3.13
CA GLU A 38 2.42 -10.88 -2.93
C GLU A 38 3.35 -11.20 -1.75
N GLU A 39 4.43 -10.43 -1.57
CA GLU A 39 5.28 -10.55 -0.38
C GLU A 39 4.50 -10.23 0.90
N LEU A 40 3.75 -9.12 0.93
CA LEU A 40 3.02 -8.70 2.13
C LEU A 40 1.89 -9.65 2.53
N ILE A 41 1.15 -10.24 1.58
CA ILE A 41 0.07 -11.18 1.90
C ILE A 41 0.59 -12.49 2.51
N ASN A 42 1.86 -12.81 2.27
CA ASN A 42 2.53 -13.97 2.86
C ASN A 42 3.28 -13.61 4.16
N LEU A 43 3.23 -12.35 4.59
CA LEU A 43 3.80 -11.84 5.85
C LEU A 43 2.69 -11.41 6.81
N GLU A 44 3.04 -11.14 8.07
CA GLU A 44 2.11 -10.54 9.05
C GLU A 44 1.79 -9.06 8.76
N LEU A 45 2.02 -8.59 7.54
CA LEU A 45 1.80 -7.21 7.09
C LEU A 45 0.59 -7.06 6.17
N ASP A 46 -0.15 -8.14 5.91
CA ASP A 46 -1.46 -8.06 5.24
C ASP A 46 -2.48 -7.32 6.11
N CYS A 47 -2.71 -6.05 5.73
CA CYS A 47 -3.64 -5.17 6.40
C CYS A 47 -5.01 -5.05 5.71
N TYR A 48 -5.33 -5.90 4.72
CA TYR A 48 -6.58 -5.78 3.95
C TYR A 48 -7.82 -5.75 4.85
N TYR A 49 -7.84 -6.61 5.88
CA TYR A 49 -8.92 -6.70 6.86
C TYR A 49 -8.52 -6.20 8.26
N ARG A 50 -7.27 -5.75 8.45
CA ARG A 50 -6.66 -5.46 9.76
C ARG A 50 -6.14 -4.02 9.82
N GLU A 51 -7.01 -3.10 10.24
CA GLU A 51 -6.67 -1.67 10.37
C GLU A 51 -5.61 -1.39 11.46
N ASP A 52 -5.52 -2.26 12.46
CA ASP A 52 -4.59 -2.16 13.59
C ASP A 52 -3.11 -2.25 13.17
N ILE A 53 -2.82 -2.92 12.04
CA ILE A 53 -1.46 -3.10 11.54
C ILE A 53 -1.10 -2.19 10.36
N VAL A 54 -2.05 -1.39 9.85
CA VAL A 54 -1.80 -0.40 8.78
C VAL A 54 -0.55 0.46 9.05
N PRO A 55 -0.33 1.00 10.27
CA PRO A 55 0.88 1.79 10.54
C PRO A 55 2.18 1.00 10.35
N ALA A 56 2.19 -0.28 10.72
CA ALA A 56 3.35 -1.15 10.55
C ALA A 56 3.61 -1.44 9.07
N THR A 57 2.56 -1.75 8.31
CA THR A 57 2.62 -1.97 6.86
C THR A 57 3.13 -0.73 6.12
N LEU A 58 2.59 0.46 6.44
CA LEU A 58 3.04 1.72 5.85
C LEU A 58 4.51 2.01 6.15
N LYS A 59 4.96 1.78 7.40
CA LYS A 59 6.35 1.95 7.80
C LYS A 59 7.28 1.00 7.03
N PHE A 60 6.88 -0.25 6.86
CA PHE A 60 7.63 -1.23 6.08
C PHE A 60 7.76 -0.78 4.61
N LEU A 61 6.63 -0.44 3.98
CA LEU A 61 6.60 0.02 2.59
C LEU A 61 7.47 1.26 2.37
N LYS A 62 7.40 2.25 3.27
CA LYS A 62 8.23 3.46 3.18
C LYS A 62 9.73 3.15 3.22
N GLY A 63 10.13 2.17 4.03
CA GLY A 63 11.53 1.75 4.16
C GLY A 63 12.08 1.04 2.93
N ASP A 64 11.22 0.33 2.20
CA ASP A 64 11.61 -0.42 1.00
C ASP A 64 11.29 0.29 -0.32
N TRP A 65 10.65 1.47 -0.26
CA TRP A 65 10.30 2.23 -1.46
C TRP A 65 11.55 2.79 -2.13
N LYS A 66 11.97 2.17 -3.25
CA LYS A 66 13.14 2.59 -4.03
C LYS A 66 12.75 3.57 -5.16
N PRO A 67 13.60 4.54 -5.51
CA PRO A 67 13.37 5.49 -6.61
C PRO A 67 13.18 4.85 -7.99
N THR A 68 13.53 3.57 -8.17
CA THR A 68 13.39 2.87 -9.46
C THR A 68 11.94 2.57 -9.85
N HIS A 69 10.99 2.77 -8.95
CA HIS A 69 9.56 2.75 -9.29
C HIS A 69 9.08 4.07 -9.92
N ASP A 70 9.94 5.10 -10.03
CA ASP A 70 9.70 6.37 -10.73
C ASP A 70 10.10 6.38 -12.22
N SER A 71 10.44 5.23 -12.79
CA SER A 71 10.88 5.17 -14.19
C SER A 71 10.09 4.16 -14.99
N LYS A 72 9.00 4.63 -15.60
CA LYS A 72 8.62 4.32 -16.99
C LYS A 72 7.98 5.54 -17.62
#